data_AF-A0A4R5XFV7-F1
#
_entry.id   AF-A0A4R5XFV7-F1
#
_cell.length_a   1.000
_cell.length_b   1.000
_cell.length_c   1.000
_cell.angle_alpha   90.00
_cell.angle_beta   90.00
_cell.angle_gamma   90.00
#
_symmetry.space_group_name_H-M   'P 1'
#
loop_
_entity.id
_entity.type
_entity.pdbx_description
1 polymer ?
#
loop_
_entity_poly.entity_id
_entity_poly.type
_entity_poly.pdbx_seq_one_letter_code
_entity_poly.pdbx_strand_id
1 'polypeptide(L)'
;MSYQNTQMPPQPQGGWTPSGPPSGPPQPYGAPPQWTPQAPQWGSPQPQWSGAPPQQQWAGTPPPQPQWTGGPPQQPQQQWTGGPPQQQWGAGAPQQQWGPKGYQQPSQGPPQASHPVFRFTSPDASILNTTVLDPNGQVAFTVSSDKKHTEIRDQQSQVIASIDWSHSNPVLQYRGEKFKAKEWVPLNKKKTSRALTHQGIHYEWVEENDNKAFLTSATGQRVVIWNDVNDTSSVELLPDGMKIGILEPAVVALVIMLSKRSLGDGGGSGLTGWGIALGGAIGTLLA
;
A
#
# COMPACT_ATOMS: atom_id res chain seq x y z
N MET A 1 44.88 -3.11 -39.20
CA MET A 1 43.41 -2.89 -39.16
C MET A 1 43.21 -1.45 -38.71
N SER A 2 42.90 -0.59 -39.68
CA SER A 2 42.94 0.86 -39.54
C SER A 2 41.51 1.36 -39.35
N TYR A 3 41.22 2.01 -38.22
CA TYR A 3 39.90 2.56 -37.94
C TYR A 3 39.75 3.91 -38.65
N GLN A 4 38.82 3.97 -39.61
CA GLN A 4 38.39 5.21 -40.25
C GLN A 4 37.56 6.02 -39.26
N ASN A 5 38.01 7.25 -39.02
CA ASN A 5 37.39 8.25 -38.17
C ASN A 5 36.28 8.95 -38.98
N THR A 6 35.02 8.58 -38.74
CA THR A 6 33.88 9.18 -39.43
C THR A 6 33.51 10.51 -38.76
N GLN A 7 33.90 11.60 -39.41
CA GLN A 7 33.57 12.97 -39.03
C GLN A 7 32.05 13.23 -39.22
N MET A 8 31.37 13.68 -38.17
CA MET A 8 29.98 14.12 -38.25
C MET A 8 29.87 15.50 -38.91
N PRO A 9 28.82 15.76 -39.72
CA PRO A 9 28.57 17.07 -40.31
C PRO A 9 28.03 18.09 -39.28
N PRO A 10 28.28 19.39 -39.49
CA PRO A 10 27.83 20.45 -38.60
C PRO A 10 26.30 20.64 -38.66
N GLN A 11 25.68 20.83 -37.50
CA GLN A 11 24.24 21.11 -37.39
C GLN A 11 23.90 22.54 -37.85
N PRO A 12 22.75 22.75 -38.52
CA PRO A 12 22.28 24.08 -38.91
C PRO A 12 21.71 24.84 -37.70
N GLN A 13 22.19 26.06 -37.51
CA GLN A 13 21.65 27.02 -36.55
C GLN A 13 20.33 27.60 -37.10
N GLY A 14 19.20 27.05 -36.64
CA GLY A 14 17.87 27.61 -36.88
C GLY A 14 17.53 28.68 -35.83
N GLY A 15 17.55 29.95 -36.25
CA GLY A 15 17.10 31.08 -35.44
C GLY A 15 15.58 31.13 -35.32
N TRP A 16 15.06 30.97 -34.11
CA TRP A 16 13.66 31.20 -33.78
C TRP A 16 13.48 32.65 -33.32
N THR A 17 12.67 33.43 -34.05
CA THR A 17 12.16 34.72 -33.59
C THR A 17 10.74 34.53 -33.07
N PRO A 18 10.40 34.97 -31.84
CA PRO A 18 9.03 34.94 -31.36
C PRO A 18 8.28 36.17 -31.88
N SER A 19 7.40 35.96 -32.85
CA SER A 19 6.36 36.93 -33.23
C SER A 19 5.27 36.95 -32.16
N GLY A 20 5.28 37.98 -31.32
CA GLY A 20 4.22 38.24 -30.35
C GLY A 20 2.94 38.77 -31.02
N PRO A 21 1.74 38.44 -30.49
CA PRO A 21 0.49 38.99 -30.99
C PRO A 21 0.29 40.46 -30.58
N PRO A 22 -0.48 41.25 -31.36
CA PRO A 22 -0.72 42.66 -31.09
C PRO A 22 -1.61 42.86 -29.85
N SER A 23 -1.18 43.79 -29.01
CA SER A 23 -1.90 44.32 -27.86
C SER A 23 -3.17 45.07 -28.31
N GLY A 24 -4.33 44.44 -28.13
CA GLY A 24 -5.62 45.11 -28.18
C GLY A 24 -5.93 45.87 -26.88
N PRO A 25 -6.77 46.92 -26.93
CA PRO A 25 -7.14 47.68 -25.74
C PRO A 25 -7.96 46.83 -24.75
N PRO A 26 -7.84 47.10 -23.43
CA PRO A 26 -8.54 46.37 -22.40
C PRO A 26 -10.06 46.54 -22.53
N GLN A 27 -10.76 45.41 -22.68
CA GLN A 27 -12.22 45.35 -22.60
C GLN A 27 -12.66 45.67 -21.16
N PRO A 28 -13.69 46.51 -20.95
CA PRO A 28 -14.24 46.76 -19.63
C PRO A 28 -14.84 45.46 -19.07
N TYR A 29 -14.49 45.14 -17.82
CA TYR A 29 -14.97 43.99 -17.08
C TYR A 29 -16.51 43.98 -17.05
N GLY A 30 -17.10 43.05 -17.81
CA GLY A 30 -18.51 42.71 -17.72
C GLY A 30 -18.82 42.12 -16.35
N ALA A 31 -19.95 42.54 -15.77
CA ALA A 31 -20.43 42.04 -14.49
C ALA A 31 -20.56 40.51 -14.51
N PRO A 32 -20.20 39.82 -13.42
CA PRO A 32 -20.32 38.36 -13.35
C PRO A 32 -21.80 37.93 -13.51
N PRO A 33 -22.07 36.84 -14.25
CA PRO A 33 -23.42 36.33 -14.40
C PRO A 33 -23.97 35.92 -13.03
N GLN A 34 -25.12 36.48 -12.67
CA GLN A 34 -25.87 36.06 -11.49
C GLN A 34 -26.45 34.68 -11.74
N TRP A 35 -25.81 33.67 -11.16
CA TRP A 35 -26.36 32.32 -11.08
C TRP A 35 -27.46 32.30 -10.03
N THR A 36 -28.72 32.29 -10.48
CA THR A 36 -29.85 31.88 -9.65
C THR A 36 -29.87 30.35 -9.57
N PRO A 37 -29.69 29.72 -8.40
CA PRO A 37 -29.83 28.27 -8.27
C PRO A 37 -31.29 27.87 -8.52
N GLN A 38 -31.54 27.22 -9.66
CA GLN A 38 -32.79 26.47 -9.84
C GLN A 38 -32.76 25.27 -8.90
N ALA A 39 -33.71 25.22 -7.97
CA ALA A 39 -33.91 24.07 -7.11
C ALA A 39 -34.27 22.84 -7.97
N PRO A 40 -33.59 21.69 -7.77
CA PRO A 40 -33.96 20.46 -8.47
C PRO A 40 -35.33 20.00 -7.98
N GLN A 41 -36.33 20.04 -8.88
CA GLN A 41 -37.61 19.37 -8.67
C GLN A 41 -37.40 17.86 -8.78
N TRP A 42 -37.13 17.22 -7.64
CA TRP A 42 -37.17 15.76 -7.52
C TRP A 42 -38.63 15.30 -7.55
N GLY A 43 -39.15 15.07 -8.75
CA GLY A 43 -40.33 14.25 -8.97
C GLY A 43 -39.96 12.78 -8.80
N SER A 44 -40.25 12.22 -7.64
CA SER A 44 -40.13 10.78 -7.39
C SER A 44 -41.30 10.04 -8.06
N PRO A 45 -41.10 9.15 -9.04
CA PRO A 45 -42.14 8.19 -9.40
C PRO A 45 -42.27 7.17 -8.26
N GLN A 46 -43.41 7.15 -7.57
CA GLN A 46 -43.79 6.07 -6.66
C GLN A 46 -44.11 4.82 -7.49
N PRO A 47 -43.35 3.71 -7.38
CA PRO A 47 -43.84 2.44 -7.90
C PRO A 47 -44.91 1.90 -6.94
N GLN A 48 -46.18 1.91 -7.39
CA GLN A 48 -47.25 1.15 -6.75
C GLN A 48 -46.98 -0.35 -6.91
N TRP A 49 -46.31 -0.96 -5.93
CA TRP A 49 -46.28 -2.41 -5.77
C TRP A 49 -47.50 -2.85 -4.96
N SER A 50 -48.62 -3.08 -5.63
CA SER A 50 -49.77 -3.79 -5.08
C SER A 50 -49.58 -5.29 -5.27
N GLY A 51 -48.78 -5.90 -4.39
CA GLY A 51 -48.60 -7.35 -4.34
C GLY A 51 -48.22 -7.77 -2.94
N ALA A 52 -49.18 -8.36 -2.21
CA ALA A 52 -48.91 -8.95 -0.91
C ALA A 52 -47.86 -10.08 -1.07
N PRO A 53 -46.79 -10.11 -0.24
CA PRO A 53 -45.86 -11.22 -0.28
C PRO A 53 -46.56 -12.52 0.13
N PRO A 54 -46.31 -13.65 -0.54
CA PRO A 54 -46.83 -14.93 -0.10
C PRO A 54 -46.26 -15.25 1.30
N GLN A 55 -47.16 -15.44 2.27
CA GLN A 55 -46.79 -15.96 3.58
C GLN A 55 -46.34 -17.41 3.42
N GLN A 56 -45.03 -17.63 3.35
CA GLN A 56 -44.47 -18.96 3.53
C GLN A 56 -44.61 -19.33 5.01
N GLN A 57 -45.66 -20.10 5.31
CA GLN A 57 -45.84 -20.78 6.58
C GLN A 57 -44.78 -21.87 6.70
N TRP A 58 -43.65 -21.54 7.34
CA TRP A 58 -42.67 -22.52 7.79
C TRP A 58 -43.22 -23.22 9.04
N ALA A 59 -43.95 -24.31 8.82
CA ALA A 59 -44.25 -25.30 9.85
C ALA A 59 -42.99 -26.18 10.08
N GLY A 60 -41.97 -25.60 10.70
CA GLY A 60 -40.75 -26.30 11.11
C GLY A 60 -40.70 -26.35 12.63
N THR A 61 -40.82 -27.55 13.20
CA THR A 61 -40.52 -27.82 14.61
C THR A 61 -39.14 -27.27 14.98
N PRO A 62 -38.99 -26.56 16.13
CA PRO A 62 -37.70 -26.06 16.55
C PRO A 62 -36.71 -27.23 16.75
N PRO A 63 -35.46 -27.12 16.28
CA PRO A 63 -34.44 -28.12 16.59
C PRO A 63 -34.20 -28.16 18.11
N PRO A 64 -33.93 -29.35 18.68
CA PRO A 64 -33.65 -29.48 20.10
C PRO A 64 -32.43 -28.64 20.48
N GLN A 65 -32.60 -27.79 21.50
CA GLN A 65 -31.50 -27.05 22.09
C GLN A 65 -30.51 -28.04 22.74
N PRO A 66 -29.22 -28.00 22.42
CA PRO A 66 -28.22 -28.77 23.16
C PRO A 66 -28.14 -28.21 24.57
N GLN A 67 -28.64 -28.99 25.54
CA GLN A 67 -28.43 -28.75 26.96
C GLN A 67 -26.95 -29.03 27.27
N TRP A 68 -26.14 -27.97 27.27
CA TRP A 68 -24.76 -28.03 27.74
C TRP A 68 -24.74 -28.10 29.27
N THR A 69 -24.86 -29.31 29.80
CA THR A 69 -24.48 -29.63 31.19
C THR A 69 -23.00 -29.96 31.23
N GLY A 70 -22.15 -28.94 31.07
CA GLY A 70 -20.71 -29.08 31.15
C GLY A 70 -20.13 -27.86 31.85
N GLY A 71 -19.76 -28.03 33.12
CA GLY A 71 -19.03 -27.01 33.87
C GLY A 71 -17.71 -26.66 33.18
N PRO A 72 -17.16 -25.46 33.46
CA PRO A 72 -15.91 -25.04 32.84
C PRO A 72 -14.80 -26.05 33.17
N PRO A 73 -14.03 -26.54 32.17
CA PRO A 73 -12.85 -27.33 32.46
C PRO A 73 -11.87 -26.45 33.24
N GLN A 74 -11.55 -26.89 34.46
CA GLN A 74 -10.50 -26.29 35.26
C GLN A 74 -9.21 -26.35 34.45
N GLN A 75 -8.71 -25.18 34.06
CA GLN A 75 -7.39 -25.07 33.45
C GLN A 75 -6.35 -25.49 34.49
N PRO A 76 -5.42 -26.41 34.15
CA PRO A 76 -4.29 -26.69 35.02
C PRO A 76 -3.45 -25.41 35.14
N GLN A 77 -3.37 -24.86 36.35
CA GLN A 77 -2.41 -23.83 36.70
C GLN A 77 -1.01 -24.43 36.57
N GLN A 78 -0.36 -24.21 35.43
CA GLN A 78 1.06 -24.50 35.25
C GLN A 78 1.85 -23.45 36.03
N GLN A 79 2.14 -23.75 37.30
CA GLN A 79 3.13 -23.03 38.09
C GLN A 79 4.51 -23.21 37.43
N TRP A 80 4.97 -22.15 36.77
CA TRP A 80 6.36 -22.03 36.33
C TRP A 80 7.24 -21.71 37.53
N THR A 81 7.75 -22.75 38.20
CA THR A 81 8.90 -22.66 39.12
C THR A 81 10.15 -23.14 38.39
N GLY A 82 10.71 -22.29 37.55
CA GLY A 82 11.97 -22.53 36.86
C GLY A 82 12.87 -21.31 37.01
N GLY A 83 13.81 -21.37 37.95
CA GLY A 83 14.79 -20.31 38.17
C GLY A 83 15.74 -20.13 36.98
N PRO A 84 16.39 -18.94 36.85
CA PRO A 84 17.36 -18.70 35.80
C PRO A 84 18.61 -19.56 36.01
N PRO A 85 19.14 -20.26 34.98
CA PRO A 85 20.46 -20.85 35.08
C PRO A 85 21.50 -19.72 35.12
N GLN A 86 22.25 -19.65 36.23
CA GLN A 86 23.44 -18.83 36.32
C GLN A 86 24.45 -19.29 35.26
N GLN A 87 24.75 -18.42 34.30
CA GLN A 87 25.85 -18.63 33.37
C GLN A 87 27.17 -18.39 34.11
N GLN A 88 27.86 -19.51 34.35
CA GLN A 88 29.19 -19.60 34.91
C GLN A 88 30.20 -18.99 33.93
N TRP A 89 30.87 -17.92 34.37
CA TRP A 89 32.00 -17.31 33.68
C TRP A 89 33.18 -18.28 33.65
N GLY A 90 33.40 -18.93 32.50
CA GLY A 90 34.60 -19.71 32.21
C GLY A 90 35.66 -18.84 31.53
N ALA A 91 36.74 -18.55 32.25
CA ALA A 91 37.95 -17.99 31.68
C ALA A 91 38.64 -19.04 30.78
N GLY A 92 38.60 -18.81 29.46
CA GLY A 92 39.27 -19.61 28.43
C GLY A 92 40.36 -18.80 27.73
N ALA A 93 41.53 -19.43 27.58
CA ALA A 93 42.81 -18.88 27.14
C ALA A 93 42.84 -18.20 25.74
N PRO A 94 43.81 -17.31 25.47
CA PRO A 94 43.97 -16.67 24.16
C PRO A 94 44.49 -17.66 23.11
N GLN A 95 43.66 -18.01 22.13
CA GLN A 95 44.13 -18.70 20.92
C GLN A 95 44.68 -17.69 19.91
N GLN A 96 45.96 -17.82 19.59
CA GLN A 96 46.60 -17.11 18.48
C GLN A 96 46.08 -17.64 17.15
N GLN A 97 45.27 -16.83 16.47
CA GLN A 97 44.74 -17.11 15.15
C GLN A 97 45.77 -16.74 14.08
N TRP A 98 46.51 -17.73 13.59
CA TRP A 98 47.31 -17.62 12.37
C TRP A 98 46.38 -17.65 11.16
N GLY A 99 46.29 -16.53 10.45
CA GLY A 99 45.36 -16.33 9.32
C GLY A 99 45.88 -16.84 7.97
N PRO A 100 44.97 -17.23 7.04
CA PRO A 100 45.28 -17.31 5.62
C PRO A 100 45.21 -15.93 4.95
N LYS A 101 46.04 -15.76 3.91
CA LYS A 101 46.27 -14.54 3.14
C LYS A 101 44.95 -13.88 2.70
N GLY A 102 44.82 -12.61 3.05
CA GLY A 102 43.67 -11.77 2.74
C GLY A 102 43.46 -11.62 1.24
N TYR A 103 42.28 -12.05 0.79
CA TYR A 103 41.70 -11.55 -0.44
C TYR A 103 41.46 -10.05 -0.22
N GLN A 104 42.09 -9.22 -1.05
CA GLN A 104 41.80 -7.79 -1.10
C GLN A 104 40.32 -7.64 -1.45
N GLN A 105 39.52 -7.30 -0.44
CA GLN A 105 38.13 -6.92 -0.63
C GLN A 105 38.15 -5.72 -1.59
N PRO A 106 37.51 -5.83 -2.78
CA PRO A 106 37.51 -4.74 -3.74
C PRO A 106 37.01 -3.48 -3.04
N SER A 107 37.79 -2.40 -3.19
CA SER A 107 37.58 -1.12 -2.52
C SER A 107 36.11 -0.71 -2.65
N GLN A 108 35.37 -0.81 -1.54
CA GLN A 108 34.01 -0.30 -1.47
C GLN A 108 34.10 1.19 -1.82
N GLY A 109 33.39 1.60 -2.87
CA GLY A 109 33.28 3.00 -3.23
C GLY A 109 32.78 3.84 -2.05
N PRO A 110 32.81 5.18 -2.17
CA PRO A 110 32.26 6.05 -1.14
C PRO A 110 30.86 5.57 -0.72
N PRO A 111 30.57 5.50 0.59
CA PRO A 111 29.30 4.96 1.09
C PRO A 111 28.15 5.69 0.40
N GLN A 112 27.41 4.99 -0.46
CA GLN A 112 26.22 5.56 -1.08
C GLN A 112 25.25 5.93 0.05
N ALA A 113 24.75 7.16 0.01
CA ALA A 113 23.73 7.60 0.97
C ALA A 113 22.54 6.64 0.89
N SER A 114 22.34 5.84 1.94
CA SER A 114 21.25 4.88 2.02
C SER A 114 19.93 5.63 2.15
N HIS A 115 18.98 5.35 1.26
CA HIS A 115 17.63 5.89 1.39
C HIS A 115 16.94 5.32 2.64
N PRO A 116 16.03 6.07 3.28
CA PRO A 116 15.30 5.57 4.44
C PRO A 116 14.38 4.40 4.04
N VAL A 117 14.52 3.29 4.77
CA VAL A 117 13.72 2.07 4.60
C VAL A 117 12.78 1.91 5.78
N PHE A 118 11.49 1.81 5.48
CA PHE A 118 10.41 1.55 6.43
C PHE A 118 10.04 0.07 6.37
N ARG A 119 9.94 -0.60 7.52
CA ARG A 119 9.77 -2.06 7.58
C ARG A 119 8.47 -2.45 8.24
N PHE A 120 7.71 -3.32 7.60
CA PHE A 120 6.51 -3.93 8.19
C PHE A 120 6.95 -5.07 9.11
N THR A 121 6.39 -5.14 10.32
CA THR A 121 6.76 -6.15 11.32
C THR A 121 5.99 -7.45 11.24
N SER A 122 4.92 -7.51 10.42
CA SER A 122 4.11 -8.71 10.30
C SER A 122 4.86 -9.74 9.44
N PRO A 123 4.95 -11.00 9.89
CA PRO A 123 5.48 -12.09 9.08
C PRO A 123 4.46 -12.62 8.07
N ASP A 124 3.23 -12.11 8.06
CA ASP A 124 2.19 -12.51 7.10
C ASP A 124 2.17 -11.52 5.93
N ALA A 125 2.14 -12.08 4.72
CA ALA A 125 1.98 -11.36 3.45
C ALA A 125 0.72 -10.46 3.38
N SER A 126 -0.24 -10.58 4.30
CA SER A 126 -1.41 -9.69 4.33
C SER A 126 -1.11 -8.26 4.81
N ILE A 127 0.06 -8.00 5.43
CA ILE A 127 0.46 -6.74 6.11
C ILE A 127 -0.62 -6.11 7.01
N LEU A 128 -1.64 -6.88 7.40
CA LEU A 128 -2.65 -6.49 8.38
C LEU A 128 -2.09 -6.75 9.78
N ASN A 129 -2.56 -5.99 10.78
CA ASN A 129 -2.11 -6.13 12.17
C ASN A 129 -0.59 -6.02 12.33
N THR A 130 -0.01 -4.96 11.78
CA THR A 130 1.44 -4.74 11.71
C THR A 130 1.82 -3.35 12.19
N THR A 131 3.07 -3.19 12.56
CA THR A 131 3.71 -1.88 12.77
C THR A 131 4.69 -1.63 11.65
N VAL A 132 4.76 -0.37 11.21
CA VAL A 132 5.75 0.09 10.25
C VAL A 132 6.83 0.81 11.03
N LEU A 133 8.04 0.24 11.04
CA LEU A 133 9.20 0.82 11.69
C LEU A 133 9.92 1.77 10.73
N ASP A 134 10.40 2.90 11.25
CA ASP A 134 11.28 3.82 10.55
C ASP A 134 12.72 3.25 10.46
N PRO A 135 13.66 3.93 9.77
CA PRO A 135 15.05 3.50 9.69
C PRO A 135 15.78 3.40 11.03
N ASN A 136 15.27 4.06 12.09
CA ASN A 136 15.81 4.05 13.44
C ASN A 136 15.14 3.00 14.35
N GLY A 137 14.25 2.17 13.79
CA GLY A 137 13.49 1.16 14.53
C GLY A 137 12.35 1.73 15.38
N GLN A 138 11.99 3.00 15.20
CA GLN A 138 10.84 3.63 15.87
C GLN A 138 9.56 3.37 15.09
N VAL A 139 8.41 3.35 15.78
CA VAL A 139 7.12 3.15 15.12
C VAL A 139 6.74 4.41 14.34
N ALA A 140 6.71 4.30 13.01
CA ALA A 140 6.20 5.34 12.11
C ALA A 140 4.68 5.24 11.95
N PHE A 141 4.17 4.01 11.76
CA PHE A 141 2.74 3.75 11.62
C PHE A 141 2.33 2.46 12.34
N THR A 142 1.06 2.39 12.74
CA THR A 142 0.44 1.16 13.25
C THR A 142 -0.79 0.85 12.42
N VAL A 143 -0.90 -0.39 11.93
CA VAL A 143 -2.03 -0.91 11.18
C VAL A 143 -2.75 -1.94 12.04
N SER A 144 -4.01 -1.67 12.39
CA SER A 144 -4.88 -2.62 13.11
C SER A 144 -6.04 -3.01 12.22
N SER A 145 -6.36 -4.30 12.14
CA SER A 145 -7.37 -4.81 11.23
C SER A 145 -8.19 -5.92 11.86
N ASP A 146 -9.49 -5.74 11.88
CA ASP A 146 -10.48 -6.78 12.16
C ASP A 146 -11.19 -7.22 10.86
N LYS A 147 -12.21 -8.07 10.97
CA LYS A 147 -12.95 -8.61 9.82
C LYS A 147 -13.61 -7.55 8.95
N LYS A 148 -14.10 -6.46 9.54
CA LYS A 148 -14.90 -5.42 8.89
C LYS A 148 -14.19 -4.08 8.79
N HIS A 149 -13.14 -3.86 9.58
CA HIS A 149 -12.51 -2.56 9.73
C HIS A 149 -11.00 -2.66 9.69
N THR A 150 -10.33 -1.64 9.16
CA THR A 150 -8.89 -1.47 9.27
C THR A 150 -8.58 -0.03 9.58
N GLU A 151 -7.71 0.22 10.55
CA GLU A 151 -7.23 1.55 10.91
C GLU A 151 -5.73 1.63 10.73
N ILE A 152 -5.30 2.78 10.22
CA ILE A 152 -3.89 3.14 10.12
C ILE A 152 -3.69 4.38 10.96
N ARG A 153 -2.76 4.28 11.91
CA ARG A 153 -2.43 5.33 12.87
C ARG A 153 -0.99 5.80 12.67
N ASP A 154 -0.76 7.08 12.89
CA ASP A 154 0.59 7.67 12.88
C ASP A 154 1.35 7.40 14.21
N GLN A 155 2.54 7.97 14.32
CA GLN A 155 3.39 7.89 15.52
C GLN A 155 2.71 8.48 16.77
N GLN A 156 1.78 9.43 16.61
CA GLN A 156 1.01 10.05 17.69
C GLN A 156 -0.32 9.32 17.95
N SER A 157 -0.47 8.10 17.42
CA SER A 157 -1.68 7.28 17.53
C SER A 157 -2.96 7.92 16.94
N GLN A 158 -2.83 8.97 16.13
CA GLN A 158 -3.94 9.60 15.43
C GLN A 158 -4.33 8.74 14.22
N VAL A 159 -5.64 8.57 14.01
CA VAL A 159 -6.16 7.80 12.87
C VAL A 159 -6.01 8.65 11.60
N ILE A 160 -5.05 8.30 10.75
CA ILE A 160 -4.82 8.96 9.46
C ILE A 160 -5.70 8.36 8.35
N ALA A 161 -6.01 7.06 8.48
CA ALA A 161 -6.87 6.35 7.55
C ALA A 161 -7.70 5.29 8.27
N SER A 162 -8.93 5.07 7.80
CA SER A 162 -9.74 3.92 8.18
C SER A 162 -10.43 3.33 6.95
N ILE A 163 -10.61 2.02 6.93
CA ILE A 163 -11.19 1.28 5.79
C ILE A 163 -12.31 0.40 6.32
N ASP A 164 -13.53 0.66 5.86
CA ASP A 164 -14.70 -0.17 6.10
C ASP A 164 -14.86 -1.20 4.97
N TRP A 165 -14.68 -2.46 5.33
CA TRP A 165 -14.74 -3.65 4.47
C TRP A 165 -16.11 -4.33 4.50
N SER A 166 -17.11 -3.75 5.16
CA SER A 166 -18.44 -4.34 5.32
C SER A 166 -19.22 -4.50 4.00
N HIS A 167 -18.76 -3.86 2.93
CA HIS A 167 -19.41 -3.82 1.62
C HIS A 167 -18.50 -4.33 0.51
N SER A 168 -19.11 -4.72 -0.62
CA SER A 168 -18.39 -5.15 -1.83
C SER A 168 -17.52 -4.05 -2.45
N ASN A 169 -17.78 -2.79 -2.11
CA ASN A 169 -16.96 -1.64 -2.45
C ASN A 169 -16.50 -1.00 -1.14
N PRO A 170 -15.32 -1.36 -0.61
CA PRO A 170 -14.82 -0.83 0.66
C PRO A 170 -14.73 0.69 0.62
N VAL A 171 -15.02 1.32 1.76
CA VAL A 171 -14.96 2.77 1.91
C VAL A 171 -13.70 3.12 2.69
N LEU A 172 -12.82 3.89 2.06
CA LEU A 172 -11.66 4.48 2.69
C LEU A 172 -12.04 5.87 3.23
N GLN A 173 -11.78 6.13 4.50
CA GLN A 173 -11.72 7.48 5.04
C GLN A 173 -10.25 7.85 5.25
N TYR A 174 -9.74 8.83 4.51
CA TYR A 174 -8.35 9.28 4.57
C TYR A 174 -8.32 10.78 4.86
N ARG A 175 -7.64 11.18 5.95
CA ARG A 175 -7.57 12.59 6.42
C ARG A 175 -8.93 13.30 6.48
N GLY A 176 -9.97 12.57 6.88
CA GLY A 176 -11.34 13.07 7.02
C GLY A 176 -12.20 12.98 5.74
N GLU A 177 -11.60 12.80 4.57
CA GLU A 177 -12.31 12.64 3.30
C GLU A 177 -12.66 11.18 3.05
N LYS A 178 -13.82 10.93 2.43
CA LYS A 178 -14.31 9.57 2.14
C LYS A 178 -14.21 9.25 0.65
N PHE A 179 -13.65 8.08 0.36
CA PHE A 179 -13.44 7.56 -0.99
C PHE A 179 -13.91 6.12 -1.06
N LYS A 180 -14.29 5.65 -2.26
CA LYS A 180 -14.28 4.20 -2.49
C LYS A 180 -12.83 3.76 -2.65
N ALA A 181 -12.44 2.66 -2.01
CA ALA A 181 -11.06 2.18 -2.07
C ALA A 181 -10.56 1.97 -3.51
N LYS A 182 -11.43 1.45 -4.39
CA LYS A 182 -11.14 1.28 -5.82
C LYS A 182 -11.04 2.58 -6.62
N GLU A 183 -11.61 3.68 -6.14
CA GLU A 183 -11.52 5.00 -6.77
C GLU A 183 -10.27 5.75 -6.27
N TRP A 184 -9.85 5.49 -5.03
CA TRP A 184 -8.64 6.06 -4.44
C TRP A 184 -7.36 5.37 -4.94
N VAL A 185 -7.40 4.05 -5.13
CA VAL A 185 -6.33 3.27 -5.78
C VAL A 185 -6.87 2.59 -7.06
N PRO A 186 -7.15 3.35 -8.12
CA PRO A 186 -7.79 2.81 -9.32
C PRO A 186 -6.86 1.85 -10.05
N LEU A 187 -7.46 0.82 -10.64
CA LEU A 187 -6.77 0.01 -11.65
C LEU A 187 -6.57 0.85 -12.91
N ASN A 188 -5.41 0.68 -13.55
CA ASN A 188 -5.21 1.22 -14.88
C ASN A 188 -6.17 0.55 -15.89
N LYS A 189 -6.30 1.13 -17.09
CA LYS A 189 -7.21 0.61 -18.13
C LYS A 189 -6.91 -0.84 -18.51
N LYS A 190 -5.65 -1.27 -18.38
CA LYS A 190 -5.19 -2.63 -18.69
C LYS A 190 -5.39 -3.61 -17.53
N LYS A 191 -5.81 -3.12 -16.36
CA LYS A 191 -5.92 -3.86 -15.09
C LYS A 191 -4.63 -4.56 -14.65
N THR A 192 -3.47 -4.01 -15.04
CA THR A 192 -2.14 -4.57 -14.72
C THR A 192 -1.47 -3.87 -13.55
N SER A 193 -1.84 -2.62 -13.29
CA SER A 193 -1.25 -1.77 -12.27
C SER A 193 -2.32 -0.96 -11.56
N ARG A 194 -1.94 -0.46 -10.40
CA ARG A 194 -2.74 0.42 -9.55
C ARG A 194 -2.12 1.81 -9.61
N ALA A 195 -2.96 2.84 -9.65
CA ALA A 195 -2.51 4.22 -9.61
C ALA A 195 -2.84 4.87 -8.27
N LEU A 196 -2.16 5.98 -7.97
CA LEU A 196 -2.34 6.80 -6.79
C LEU A 196 -2.24 8.26 -7.20
N THR A 197 -3.11 9.12 -6.66
CA THR A 197 -3.00 10.57 -6.88
C THR A 197 -2.69 11.26 -5.55
N HIS A 198 -1.61 12.04 -5.51
CA HIS A 198 -1.18 12.79 -4.33
C HIS A 198 -0.78 14.20 -4.73
N GLN A 199 -1.32 15.21 -4.07
CA GLN A 199 -1.09 16.64 -4.39
C GLN A 199 -1.34 16.97 -5.88
N GLY A 200 -2.34 16.34 -6.49
CA GLY A 200 -2.68 16.51 -7.91
C GLY A 200 -1.72 15.83 -8.90
N ILE A 201 -0.66 15.16 -8.41
CA ILE A 201 0.28 14.42 -9.24
C ILE A 201 -0.16 12.95 -9.31
N HIS A 202 -0.18 12.42 -10.52
CA HIS A 202 -0.51 11.02 -10.78
C HIS A 202 0.73 10.13 -10.68
N TYR A 203 0.59 9.04 -9.94
CA TYR A 203 1.59 8.00 -9.77
C TYR A 203 1.00 6.64 -10.13
N GLU A 204 1.85 5.74 -10.61
CA GLU A 204 1.50 4.39 -10.98
C GLU A 204 2.45 3.40 -10.31
N TRP A 205 1.89 2.34 -9.74
CA TRP A 205 2.64 1.20 -9.24
C TRP A 205 3.06 0.30 -10.40
N VAL A 206 4.37 0.20 -10.63
CA VAL A 206 4.98 -0.60 -11.70
C VAL A 206 5.76 -1.75 -11.07
N GLU A 207 5.32 -2.97 -11.35
CA GLU A 207 6.03 -4.19 -10.94
C GLU A 207 7.35 -4.31 -11.71
N GLU A 208 8.44 -4.64 -11.02
CA GLU A 208 9.71 -5.01 -11.64
C GLU A 208 9.81 -6.53 -11.70
N ASN A 209 9.63 -7.18 -10.55
CA ASN A 209 9.76 -8.62 -10.34
C ASN A 209 8.74 -9.08 -9.27
N ASP A 210 8.64 -10.39 -9.04
CA ASP A 210 7.68 -11.04 -8.11
C ASP A 210 7.69 -10.53 -6.66
N ASN A 211 8.69 -9.75 -6.25
CA ASN A 211 8.84 -9.26 -4.87
C ASN A 211 9.19 -7.77 -4.81
N LYS A 212 8.98 -7.04 -5.92
CA LYS A 212 9.44 -5.66 -6.04
C LYS A 212 8.58 -4.83 -6.98
N ALA A 213 8.13 -3.68 -6.49
CA ALA A 213 7.41 -2.71 -7.27
C ALA A 213 7.89 -1.28 -6.99
N PHE A 214 7.64 -0.39 -7.94
CA PHE A 214 7.95 1.03 -7.83
C PHE A 214 6.68 1.86 -7.89
N LEU A 215 6.63 2.92 -7.10
CA LEU A 215 5.71 4.01 -7.38
C LEU A 215 6.42 5.01 -8.28
N THR A 216 5.94 5.17 -9.49
CA THR A 216 6.51 6.06 -10.52
C THR A 216 5.56 7.20 -10.85
N SER A 217 6.11 8.41 -11.02
CA SER A 217 5.35 9.55 -11.54
C SER A 217 5.06 9.39 -13.04
N ALA A 218 4.20 10.26 -13.58
CA ALA A 218 3.96 10.36 -15.02
C ALA A 218 5.24 10.65 -15.86
N THR A 219 6.31 11.18 -15.26
CA THR A 219 7.60 11.40 -15.93
C THR A 219 8.53 10.18 -15.89
N GLY A 220 8.08 9.06 -15.29
CA GLY A 220 8.87 7.84 -15.11
C GLY A 220 9.83 7.88 -13.91
N GLN A 221 9.76 8.94 -13.09
CA GLN A 221 10.61 9.10 -11.92
C GLN A 221 10.09 8.24 -10.77
N ARG A 222 10.95 7.37 -10.23
CA ARG A 222 10.63 6.53 -9.07
C ARG A 222 10.63 7.39 -7.81
N VAL A 223 9.60 7.27 -6.99
CA VAL A 223 9.47 7.99 -5.70
C VAL A 223 9.42 7.06 -4.49
N VAL A 224 8.98 5.82 -4.69
CA VAL A 224 8.92 4.77 -3.66
C VAL A 224 9.33 3.44 -4.29
N ILE A 225 10.07 2.63 -3.53
CA ILE A 225 10.32 1.23 -3.85
C ILE A 225 9.65 0.39 -2.76
N TRP A 226 8.78 -0.52 -3.15
CA TRP A 226 8.26 -1.55 -2.27
C TRP A 226 8.99 -2.86 -2.57
N ASN A 227 9.43 -3.55 -1.52
CA ASN A 227 10.08 -4.86 -1.61
C ASN A 227 9.45 -5.81 -0.60
N ASP A 228 9.27 -7.07 -0.98
CA ASP A 228 8.79 -8.13 -0.09
C ASP A 228 9.76 -9.30 -0.12
N VAL A 229 10.73 -9.30 0.79
CA VAL A 229 11.82 -10.28 0.79
C VAL A 229 11.70 -11.16 2.03
N ASN A 230 11.56 -12.48 1.84
CA ASN A 230 11.39 -13.45 2.91
C ASN A 230 10.21 -13.10 3.83
N ASP A 231 9.04 -12.86 3.23
CA ASP A 231 7.80 -12.47 3.94
C ASP A 231 7.94 -11.18 4.78
N THR A 232 8.97 -10.38 4.50
CA THR A 232 9.20 -9.09 5.13
C THR A 232 9.01 -7.98 4.11
N SER A 233 7.84 -7.35 4.19
CA SER A 233 7.52 -6.18 3.39
C SER A 233 8.26 -4.94 3.89
N SER A 234 8.78 -4.15 2.96
CA SER A 234 9.49 -2.90 3.24
C SER A 234 9.25 -1.85 2.16
N VAL A 235 9.36 -0.59 2.55
CA VAL A 235 9.14 0.58 1.71
C VAL A 235 10.36 1.47 1.81
N GLU A 236 11.11 1.59 0.73
CA GLU A 236 12.22 2.51 0.59
C GLU A 236 11.73 3.80 -0.05
N LEU A 237 11.98 4.93 0.62
CA LEU A 237 11.53 6.24 0.18
C LEU A 237 12.67 6.98 -0.51
N LEU A 238 12.49 7.26 -1.81
CA LEU A 238 13.50 7.93 -2.62
C LEU A 238 13.53 9.45 -2.34
N PRO A 239 14.62 10.16 -2.68
CA PRO A 239 14.76 11.58 -2.37
C PRO A 239 13.59 12.46 -2.82
N ASP A 240 13.01 12.17 -3.98
CA ASP A 240 11.90 12.94 -4.49
C ASP A 240 10.56 12.56 -3.83
N GLY A 241 10.41 11.30 -3.41
CA GLY A 241 9.29 10.86 -2.58
C GLY A 241 9.28 11.52 -1.20
N MET A 242 10.47 11.73 -0.60
CA MET A 242 10.61 12.47 0.66
C MET A 242 10.13 13.91 0.53
N LYS A 243 10.56 14.63 -0.53
CA LYS A 243 10.24 16.04 -0.74
C LYS A 243 8.73 16.29 -0.87
N ILE A 244 8.00 15.36 -1.49
CA ILE A 244 6.55 15.48 -1.71
C ILE A 244 5.71 14.87 -0.57
N GLY A 245 6.34 14.18 0.39
CA GLY A 245 5.63 13.51 1.49
C GLY A 245 4.73 12.36 1.03
N ILE A 246 5.17 11.53 0.07
CA ILE A 246 4.36 10.42 -0.49
C ILE A 246 4.27 9.19 0.43
N LEU A 247 5.06 9.14 1.51
CA LEU A 247 5.17 7.97 2.37
C LEU A 247 3.80 7.53 2.92
N GLU A 248 3.06 8.47 3.50
CA GLU A 248 1.77 8.19 4.13
C GLU A 248 0.74 7.61 3.13
N PRO A 249 0.43 8.26 1.98
CA PRO A 249 -0.49 7.68 1.01
C PRO A 249 0.06 6.40 0.37
N ALA A 250 1.38 6.24 0.24
CA ALA A 250 1.97 4.99 -0.25
C ALA A 250 1.72 3.82 0.73
N VAL A 251 1.88 4.03 2.04
CA VAL A 251 1.57 3.03 3.06
C VAL A 251 0.08 2.67 3.05
N VAL A 252 -0.81 3.67 2.99
CA VAL A 252 -2.26 3.42 2.90
C VAL A 252 -2.61 2.61 1.64
N ALA A 253 -2.02 2.96 0.49
CA ALA A 253 -2.24 2.23 -0.75
C ALA A 253 -1.76 0.77 -0.65
N LEU A 254 -0.58 0.53 -0.07
CA LEU A 254 -0.07 -0.81 0.14
C LEU A 254 -0.99 -1.63 1.06
N VAL A 255 -1.46 -1.07 2.18
CA VAL A 255 -2.41 -1.76 3.07
C VAL A 255 -3.68 -2.15 2.32
N ILE A 256 -4.23 -1.27 1.48
CA ILE A 256 -5.41 -1.58 0.66
C ILE A 256 -5.10 -2.73 -0.31
N MET A 257 -4.01 -2.63 -1.05
CA MET A 257 -3.64 -3.57 -2.11
C MET A 257 -3.25 -4.96 -1.57
N LEU A 258 -2.52 -5.00 -0.46
CA LEU A 258 -1.96 -6.23 0.12
C LEU A 258 -2.88 -6.87 1.17
N SER A 259 -4.01 -6.23 1.54
CA SER A 259 -5.00 -6.78 2.48
C SER A 259 -5.63 -8.12 2.08
N LYS A 260 -5.45 -8.57 0.82
CA LYS A 260 -6.12 -9.73 0.19
C LYS A 260 -7.66 -9.62 0.17
N ARG A 261 -8.23 -8.45 0.46
CA ARG A 261 -9.67 -8.19 0.45
C ARG A 261 -10.13 -7.67 -0.90
N SER A 262 -11.39 -7.93 -1.26
CA SER A 262 -11.98 -7.46 -2.52
C SER A 262 -12.24 -5.96 -2.48
N LEU A 263 -11.84 -5.24 -3.53
CA LEU A 263 -12.13 -3.79 -3.70
C LEU A 263 -13.38 -3.51 -4.53
N GLY A 264 -14.07 -4.54 -5.03
CA GLY A 264 -15.28 -4.39 -5.84
C GLY A 264 -15.03 -4.13 -7.33
N ASP A 265 -13.87 -4.58 -7.85
CA ASP A 265 -13.51 -4.43 -9.27
C ASP A 265 -14.22 -5.42 -10.22
N GLY A 266 -15.18 -6.20 -9.71
CA GLY A 266 -16.15 -6.94 -10.53
C GLY A 266 -15.64 -8.18 -11.27
N GLY A 267 -14.41 -8.64 -11.01
CA GLY A 267 -13.88 -9.90 -11.51
C GLY A 267 -13.65 -10.86 -10.34
N GLY A 268 -14.37 -11.99 -10.31
CA GLY A 268 -14.10 -13.08 -9.37
C GLY A 268 -12.67 -13.58 -9.54
N SER A 269 -11.99 -13.82 -8.42
CA SER A 269 -10.53 -13.91 -8.28
C SER A 269 -9.88 -12.58 -8.69
N GLY A 270 -9.65 -11.69 -7.73
CA GLY A 270 -8.34 -11.64 -7.08
C GLY A 270 -7.34 -11.11 -8.10
N LEU A 271 -6.63 -10.03 -7.81
CA LEU A 271 -5.47 -9.67 -8.62
C LEU A 271 -4.53 -10.89 -8.58
N THR A 272 -4.63 -11.83 -9.51
CA THR A 272 -3.76 -13.00 -9.57
C THR A 272 -2.38 -12.61 -10.11
N GLY A 273 -2.24 -11.38 -10.61
CA GLY A 273 -0.94 -10.70 -10.68
C GLY A 273 -0.47 -10.30 -9.28
N TRP A 274 -1.01 -9.23 -8.71
CA TRP A 274 -0.51 -8.66 -7.45
C TRP A 274 -0.72 -9.52 -6.18
N GLY A 275 -1.62 -10.48 -6.17
CA GLY A 275 -1.97 -11.31 -5.00
C GLY A 275 -1.54 -12.78 -5.11
N ILE A 276 -1.18 -13.26 -6.31
CA ILE A 276 -0.53 -14.58 -6.50
C ILE A 276 0.96 -14.42 -6.83
N ALA A 277 1.41 -13.34 -7.49
CA ALA A 277 2.85 -13.07 -7.64
C ALA A 277 3.50 -12.64 -6.31
N LEU A 278 2.79 -11.90 -5.44
CA LEU A 278 3.30 -11.45 -4.14
C LEU A 278 2.95 -12.38 -2.96
N GLY A 279 2.41 -13.57 -3.22
CA GLY A 279 1.99 -14.50 -2.16
C GLY A 279 1.96 -15.98 -2.56
N GLY A 280 2.47 -16.32 -3.75
CA GLY A 280 2.36 -17.64 -4.36
C GLY A 280 3.56 -18.57 -4.15
N ALA A 281 4.41 -18.36 -3.14
CA ALA A 281 5.54 -19.24 -2.86
C ALA A 281 5.30 -20.28 -1.75
N ILE A 282 4.14 -20.29 -1.05
CA ILE A 282 3.92 -21.20 0.10
C ILE A 282 2.68 -22.11 -0.10
N GLY A 283 2.52 -22.75 -1.26
CA GLY A 283 1.29 -23.53 -1.50
C GLY A 283 1.32 -24.73 -2.44
N THR A 284 2.47 -25.22 -2.90
CA THR A 284 2.54 -26.42 -3.78
C THR A 284 3.66 -27.39 -3.42
N LEU A 285 3.90 -27.60 -2.13
CA LEU A 285 4.63 -28.75 -1.60
C LEU A 285 3.93 -29.16 -0.30
N LEU A 286 3.20 -30.27 -0.35
CA LEU A 286 2.31 -30.88 0.66
C LEU A 286 0.81 -30.81 0.33
N ALA A 287 0.44 -31.48 -0.76
CA ALA A 287 -0.81 -32.25 -0.87
C ALA A 287 -0.50 -33.51 -1.69
#